data_AF-A0A524GM11-F1
#
_entry.id   AF-A0A524GM11-F1
#
_cell.length_a   1.000
_cell.length_b   1.000
_cell.length_c   1.000
_cell.angle_alpha   90.00
_cell.angle_beta   90.00
_cell.angle_gamma   90.00
#
_symmetry.space_group_name_H-M   'P 1'
#
loop_
_entity.id
_entity.type
_entity.pdbx_description
1 polymer ?
#
loop_
_entity_poly.entity_id
_entity_poly.type
_entity_poly.pdbx_seq_one_letter_code
_entity_poly.pdbx_strand_id
1 'polypeptide(L)'
;MDLHPRRALGAATMKHPPWLLASPGELVAGRIVVLDSMEARHVAGPLRMRLGDRVFVTDGAGAVASGTLSLQGRSAAEVSIDAVEDRTPSAPGLTLAVALLAGSAMDLVIQKAVELGVERLLPVGCQRSQIGLKRAMTRMDHWHRIARQALKQCHRAWAMELAIPRPLAELIDGAEAEYGVVAHPEGGSIEELPPGRGRLLLIGPEGGFSLEEERAFSSAGWPRVRLGRYVLRAETAAVAGAALFAPRF
;
A
#
# COMPACT_ATOMS: atom_id res chain seq x y z
N MET A 1 -22.77 -4.29 -12.64
CA MET A 1 -23.27 -3.79 -11.33
C MET A 1 -22.09 -3.81 -10.39
N ASP A 2 -21.58 -2.66 -9.97
CA ASP A 2 -20.44 -2.61 -9.03
C ASP A 2 -20.78 -3.35 -7.75
N LEU A 3 -19.95 -4.31 -7.33
CA LEU A 3 -19.96 -4.92 -5.99
C LEU A 3 -19.40 -3.91 -4.97
N HIS A 4 -19.94 -2.70 -4.98
CA HIS A 4 -19.60 -1.72 -3.97
C HIS A 4 -20.35 -2.08 -2.67
N PRO A 5 -19.65 -2.26 -1.53
CA PRO A 5 -20.25 -2.77 -0.28
C PRO A 5 -21.47 -1.99 0.22
N ARG A 6 -21.61 -0.74 -0.24
CA ARG A 6 -22.70 0.18 0.13
C ARG A 6 -24.01 -0.03 -0.64
N ARG A 7 -24.00 -0.68 -1.81
CA ARG A 7 -25.20 -0.82 -2.65
C ARG A 7 -25.93 -2.16 -2.48
N ALA A 8 -25.30 -3.16 -1.87
CA ALA A 8 -25.83 -4.53 -1.81
C ALA A 8 -26.66 -4.86 -0.55
N LEU A 9 -26.80 -3.96 0.43
CA LEU A 9 -27.33 -4.31 1.76
C LEU A 9 -28.45 -3.37 2.20
N GLY A 10 -29.66 -3.93 2.33
CA GLY A 10 -30.84 -3.27 2.91
C GLY A 10 -30.72 -3.03 4.42
N ALA A 11 -31.53 -2.09 4.91
CA ALA A 11 -31.48 -1.51 6.24
C ALA A 11 -31.73 -2.50 7.39
N ALA A 12 -30.67 -3.13 7.88
CA ALA A 12 -30.56 -3.62 9.25
C ALA A 12 -29.10 -3.39 9.68
N THR A 13 -28.87 -3.09 10.96
CA THR A 13 -27.57 -2.79 11.57
C THR A 13 -26.58 -3.97 11.42
N MET A 14 -26.01 -4.13 10.22
CA MET A 14 -25.07 -5.19 9.89
C MET A 14 -23.66 -4.61 9.85
N LYS A 15 -22.76 -5.19 10.64
CA LYS A 15 -21.31 -5.09 10.39
C LYS A 15 -21.08 -5.48 8.92
N HIS A 16 -20.37 -4.65 8.17
CA HIS A 16 -20.00 -4.99 6.80
C HIS A 16 -19.34 -6.37 6.77
N PRO A 17 -19.67 -7.23 5.79
CA PRO A 17 -19.02 -8.52 5.63
C PRO A 17 -17.50 -8.35 5.59
N PRO A 18 -16.72 -9.15 6.34
CA PRO A 18 -15.28 -9.00 6.37
C PRO A 18 -14.68 -9.33 5.00
N TRP A 19 -13.54 -8.69 4.73
CA TRP A 19 -12.71 -8.98 3.57
C TRP A 19 -11.62 -9.98 3.93
N LEU A 20 -11.52 -11.03 3.15
CA LEU A 20 -10.51 -12.09 3.24
C LEU A 20 -9.61 -12.03 2.00
N LEU A 21 -8.49 -12.76 2.04
CA LEU A 21 -7.46 -12.73 1.01
C LEU A 21 -7.20 -14.14 0.47
N ALA A 22 -7.36 -14.33 -0.84
CA ALA A 22 -7.01 -15.56 -1.55
C ALA A 22 -5.66 -15.41 -2.25
N SER A 23 -5.15 -16.49 -2.85
CA SER A 23 -3.99 -16.38 -3.74
C SER A 23 -4.43 -15.76 -5.08
N PRO A 24 -3.56 -14.98 -5.75
CA PRO A 24 -3.84 -14.41 -7.07
C PRO A 24 -4.36 -15.44 -8.08
N GLY A 25 -5.45 -15.10 -8.79
CA GLY A 25 -6.00 -15.93 -9.86
C GLY A 25 -6.85 -17.13 -9.42
N GLU A 26 -7.16 -17.27 -8.14
CA GLU A 26 -7.98 -18.38 -7.62
C GLU A 26 -9.49 -18.09 -7.59
N LEU A 27 -9.91 -16.83 -7.82
CA LEU A 27 -11.31 -16.42 -7.68
C LEU A 27 -12.10 -16.72 -8.97
N VAL A 28 -12.99 -17.71 -8.90
CA VAL A 28 -13.87 -18.11 -10.01
C VAL A 28 -15.29 -18.31 -9.50
N ALA A 29 -16.28 -17.68 -10.15
CA ALA A 29 -17.69 -17.81 -9.79
C ALA A 29 -18.17 -19.28 -9.85
N GLY A 30 -18.94 -19.69 -8.85
CA GLY A 30 -19.45 -21.06 -8.70
C GLY A 30 -18.41 -22.08 -8.22
N ARG A 31 -17.19 -21.66 -7.86
CA ARG A 31 -16.15 -22.54 -7.32
C ARG A 31 -15.89 -22.26 -5.84
N ILE A 32 -15.20 -23.20 -5.20
CA ILE A 32 -14.68 -23.04 -3.84
C ILE A 32 -13.24 -22.52 -3.94
N VAL A 33 -12.93 -21.52 -3.13
CA VAL A 33 -11.54 -21.08 -2.89
C VAL A 33 -11.09 -21.54 -1.50
N VAL A 34 -9.87 -22.07 -1.43
CA VAL A 34 -9.23 -22.46 -0.17
C VAL A 34 -8.39 -21.29 0.33
N LEU A 35 -8.69 -20.82 1.54
CA LEU A 35 -7.94 -19.75 2.19
C LEU A 35 -6.71 -20.33 2.90
N ASP A 36 -5.62 -19.56 2.92
CA ASP A 36 -4.40 -19.94 3.60
C ASP A 36 -4.59 -20.07 5.13
N SER A 37 -3.58 -20.65 5.80
CA SER A 37 -3.64 -20.84 7.25
C SER A 37 -3.73 -19.53 8.05
N MET A 38 -3.27 -18.40 7.50
CA MET A 38 -3.35 -17.09 8.15
C MET A 38 -4.79 -16.59 8.15
N GLU A 39 -5.46 -16.64 7.00
CA GLU A 39 -6.86 -16.26 6.88
C GLU A 39 -7.77 -17.24 7.64
N ALA A 40 -7.50 -18.55 7.63
CA ALA A 40 -8.26 -19.51 8.43
C ALA A 40 -8.26 -19.17 9.94
N ARG A 41 -7.10 -18.78 10.49
CA ARG A 41 -6.99 -18.30 11.88
C ARG A 41 -7.71 -16.97 12.09
N HIS A 42 -7.69 -16.07 11.11
CA HIS A 42 -8.37 -14.78 11.17
C HIS A 42 -9.90 -14.95 11.22
N VAL A 43 -10.44 -15.83 10.39
CA VAL A 43 -11.86 -16.24 10.34
C VAL A 43 -12.31 -16.85 11.66
N ALA A 44 -11.56 -17.81 12.20
CA ALA A 44 -11.93 -18.52 13.43
C ALA A 44 -11.69 -17.72 14.72
N GLY A 45 -10.65 -16.88 14.76
CA GLY A 45 -10.24 -16.15 15.95
C GLY A 45 -10.89 -14.78 16.07
N PRO A 46 -10.25 -13.69 15.59
CA PRO A 46 -10.77 -12.33 15.75
C PRO A 46 -12.15 -12.09 15.11
N LEU A 47 -12.42 -12.66 13.93
CA LEU A 47 -13.70 -12.45 13.24
C LEU A 47 -14.83 -13.30 13.81
N ARG A 48 -14.51 -14.44 14.41
CA ARG A 48 -15.47 -15.41 14.99
C ARG A 48 -16.60 -15.78 14.03
N MET A 49 -16.27 -15.92 12.75
CA MET A 49 -17.25 -16.24 11.70
C MET A 49 -17.79 -17.66 11.86
N ARG A 50 -18.96 -17.90 11.28
CA ARG A 50 -19.66 -19.18 11.24
C ARG A 50 -19.88 -19.63 9.79
N LEU A 51 -20.07 -20.93 9.60
CA LEU A 51 -20.51 -21.45 8.30
C LEU A 51 -21.81 -20.75 7.87
N GLY A 52 -21.88 -20.37 6.60
CA GLY A 52 -23.00 -19.59 6.07
C GLY A 52 -22.83 -18.07 6.18
N ASP A 53 -21.81 -17.57 6.88
CA ASP A 53 -21.54 -16.12 6.92
C ASP A 53 -21.06 -15.60 5.56
N ARG A 54 -21.56 -14.42 5.19
CA ARG A 54 -21.16 -13.70 3.98
C ARG A 54 -19.77 -13.10 4.15
N VAL A 55 -18.98 -13.15 3.08
CA VAL A 55 -17.63 -12.57 3.00
C VAL A 55 -17.41 -11.88 1.66
N PHE A 56 -16.46 -10.95 1.65
CA PHE A 56 -15.76 -10.57 0.43
C PHE A 56 -14.39 -11.24 0.42
N VAL A 57 -13.90 -11.60 -0.76
CA VAL A 57 -12.56 -12.13 -0.96
C VAL A 57 -11.89 -11.32 -2.05
N THR A 58 -10.72 -10.79 -1.79
CA THR A 58 -9.85 -10.21 -2.82
C THR A 58 -8.66 -11.13 -3.04
N ASP A 59 -8.10 -11.16 -4.24
CA ASP A 59 -6.85 -11.87 -4.51
C ASP A 59 -5.64 -10.92 -4.54
N GLY A 60 -5.88 -9.60 -4.38
CA GLY A 60 -4.85 -8.57 -4.46
C GLY A 60 -4.32 -8.32 -5.87
N ALA A 61 -4.88 -8.97 -6.88
CA ALA A 61 -4.51 -8.88 -8.29
C ALA A 61 -5.68 -8.39 -9.17
N GLY A 62 -6.64 -7.70 -8.55
CA GLY A 62 -7.76 -7.04 -9.23
C GLY A 62 -9.10 -7.75 -9.10
N ALA A 63 -9.12 -9.04 -8.77
CA ALA A 63 -10.38 -9.76 -8.59
C ALA A 63 -10.94 -9.54 -7.18
N VAL A 64 -12.21 -9.19 -7.11
CA VAL A 64 -13.00 -9.11 -5.87
C VAL A 64 -14.22 -10.00 -6.02
N ALA A 65 -14.40 -10.90 -5.06
CA ALA A 65 -15.49 -11.84 -5.05
C ALA A 65 -16.40 -11.64 -3.84
N SER A 66 -17.69 -11.88 -4.02
CA SER A 66 -18.60 -12.14 -2.92
C SER A 66 -18.81 -13.63 -2.76
N GLY A 67 -18.85 -14.11 -1.52
CA GLY A 67 -19.06 -15.53 -1.26
C GLY A 67 -19.59 -15.80 0.13
N THR A 68 -19.67 -17.09 0.43
CA THR A 68 -20.18 -17.60 1.70
C THR A 68 -19.18 -18.61 2.29
N LEU A 69 -18.87 -18.48 3.58
CA LEU A 69 -17.98 -19.41 4.27
C LEU A 69 -18.58 -20.82 4.27
N SER A 70 -17.94 -21.76 3.57
CA SER A 70 -18.43 -23.13 3.36
C SER A 70 -17.71 -24.17 4.23
N LEU A 71 -16.48 -23.88 4.66
CA LEU A 71 -15.73 -24.71 5.60
C LEU A 71 -14.92 -23.85 6.56
N GLN A 72 -14.82 -24.30 7.81
CA GLN A 72 -14.02 -23.66 8.84
C GLN A 72 -13.27 -24.71 9.67
N GLY A 73 -11.94 -24.70 9.57
CA GLY A 73 -11.03 -25.52 10.36
C GLY A 73 -9.92 -24.68 10.99
N ARG A 74 -9.08 -25.31 11.82
CA ARG A 74 -7.93 -24.63 12.47
C ARG A 74 -6.84 -24.20 11.50
N SER A 75 -6.68 -24.90 10.38
CA SER A 75 -5.60 -24.72 9.40
C SER A 75 -6.08 -24.35 8.01
N ALA A 76 -7.38 -24.47 7.73
CA ALA A 76 -7.98 -24.19 6.42
C ALA A 76 -9.39 -23.62 6.63
N ALA A 77 -9.77 -22.72 5.73
CA ALA A 77 -11.13 -22.22 5.59
C ALA A 77 -11.47 -22.19 4.10
N GLU A 78 -12.73 -22.42 3.76
CA GLU A 78 -13.17 -22.43 2.37
C GLU A 78 -14.33 -21.47 2.18
N VAL A 79 -14.35 -20.83 1.02
CA VAL A 79 -15.42 -19.92 0.64
C VAL A 79 -16.00 -20.39 -0.70
N SER A 80 -17.31 -20.60 -0.73
CA SER A 80 -18.06 -20.77 -1.98
C SER A 80 -18.23 -19.39 -2.62
N ILE A 81 -17.70 -19.21 -3.84
CA ILE A 81 -17.72 -17.94 -4.56
C ILE A 81 -19.02 -17.81 -5.36
N ASP A 82 -19.79 -16.76 -5.07
CA ASP A 82 -21.07 -16.51 -5.74
C ASP A 82 -20.89 -15.67 -7.01
N ALA A 83 -20.06 -14.63 -6.92
CA ALA A 83 -19.82 -13.68 -7.99
C ALA A 83 -18.40 -13.12 -7.88
N VAL A 84 -17.81 -12.79 -9.02
CA VAL A 84 -16.49 -12.17 -9.16
C VAL A 84 -16.62 -10.89 -9.98
N GLU A 85 -15.94 -9.85 -9.55
CA GLU A 85 -15.74 -8.59 -10.28
C GLU A 85 -14.24 -8.38 -10.47
N ASP A 86 -13.82 -8.26 -11.72
CA ASP A 86 -12.46 -7.87 -12.07
C ASP A 86 -12.37 -6.35 -12.17
N ARG A 87 -11.47 -5.76 -11.38
CA ARG A 87 -11.20 -4.32 -11.41
C ARG A 87 -9.94 -4.05 -12.19
N THR A 88 -10.03 -3.22 -13.22
CA THR A 88 -8.86 -2.70 -13.94
C THR A 88 -7.98 -1.88 -12.98
N PRO A 89 -6.65 -2.01 -13.02
CA PRO A 89 -5.78 -1.17 -12.21
C PRO A 89 -5.83 0.28 -12.72
N SER A 90 -5.79 1.25 -11.81
CA SER A 90 -5.54 2.65 -12.15
C SER A 90 -4.07 2.79 -12.54
N ALA A 91 -3.78 2.93 -13.83
CA ALA A 91 -2.42 3.07 -14.34
C ALA A 91 -2.27 4.37 -15.15
N PRO A 92 -1.15 5.09 -15.00
CA PRO A 92 -0.08 4.84 -14.01
C PRO A 92 -0.50 5.24 -12.59
N GLY A 93 0.23 4.81 -11.55
CA GLY A 93 0.01 5.25 -10.16
C GLY A 93 1.28 5.85 -9.52
N LEU A 94 1.20 6.10 -8.21
CA LEU A 94 2.28 6.69 -7.42
C LEU A 94 3.25 5.65 -6.87
N THR A 95 4.54 5.84 -7.13
CA THR A 95 5.65 5.25 -6.35
C THR A 95 6.03 6.18 -5.21
N LEU A 96 5.81 5.75 -3.98
CA LEU A 96 6.23 6.43 -2.77
C LEU A 96 7.57 5.85 -2.28
N ALA A 97 8.66 6.57 -2.52
CA ALA A 97 9.97 6.24 -1.99
C ALA A 97 10.14 6.86 -0.59
N VAL A 98 10.51 6.06 0.41
CA VAL A 98 10.58 6.52 1.81
C VAL A 98 11.90 6.11 2.43
N ALA A 99 12.63 7.08 2.98
CA ALA A 99 13.82 6.81 3.76
C ALA A 99 13.53 5.82 4.90
N LEU A 100 14.49 4.96 5.23
CA LEU A 100 14.26 3.92 6.23
C LEU A 100 14.03 4.51 7.64
N LEU A 101 12.80 4.36 8.14
CA LEU A 101 12.37 4.79 9.48
C LEU A 101 12.45 3.64 10.49
N ALA A 102 12.64 3.97 11.76
CA ALA A 102 12.69 3.02 12.86
C ALA A 102 11.31 2.77 13.48
N GLY A 103 11.19 1.65 14.20
CA GLY A 103 10.02 1.34 15.02
C GLY A 103 8.71 1.27 14.22
N SER A 104 7.65 1.79 14.83
CA SER A 104 6.29 1.80 14.28
C SER A 104 6.05 2.89 13.22
N ALA A 105 7.01 3.79 13.00
CA ALA A 105 6.85 4.87 12.02
C ALA A 105 6.73 4.30 10.60
N MET A 106 7.61 3.37 10.21
CA MET A 106 7.51 2.71 8.90
C MET A 106 6.25 1.84 8.80
N ASP A 107 5.83 1.22 9.90
CA ASP A 107 4.61 0.40 9.94
C ASP A 107 3.36 1.26 9.65
N LEU A 108 3.31 2.47 10.23
CA LEU A 108 2.26 3.46 9.93
C LEU A 108 2.29 3.90 8.47
N VAL A 109 3.47 4.23 7.92
CA VAL A 109 3.61 4.66 6.53
C VAL A 109 3.08 3.60 5.57
N ILE A 110 3.45 2.34 5.77
CA ILE A 110 3.01 1.23 4.91
C ILE A 110 1.50 1.03 5.00
N GLN A 111 0.95 1.04 6.22
CA GLN A 111 -0.50 0.95 6.42
C GLN A 111 -1.23 2.05 5.65
N LYS A 112 -0.79 3.30 5.81
CA LYS A 112 -1.46 4.47 5.21
C LYS A 112 -1.21 4.61 3.71
N ALA A 113 -0.06 4.20 3.21
CA ALA A 113 0.19 4.14 1.76
C ALA A 113 -0.81 3.21 1.06
N VAL A 114 -1.09 2.04 1.63
CA VAL A 114 -2.11 1.12 1.10
C VAL A 114 -3.50 1.75 1.10
N GLU A 115 -3.90 2.37 2.21
CA GLU A 115 -5.20 3.05 2.37
C GLU A 115 -5.36 4.24 1.39
N LEU A 116 -4.28 4.97 1.13
CA LEU A 116 -4.26 6.16 0.27
C LEU A 116 -4.06 5.84 -1.21
N GLY A 117 -4.05 4.56 -1.59
CA GLY A 117 -4.00 4.16 -3.00
C GLY A 117 -2.62 4.26 -3.65
N VAL A 118 -1.54 4.29 -2.86
CA VAL A 118 -0.17 4.19 -3.40
C VAL A 118 -0.05 2.89 -4.21
N GLU A 119 0.50 2.97 -5.41
CA GLU A 119 0.72 1.79 -6.27
C GLU A 119 1.92 1.00 -5.76
N ARG A 120 3.02 1.69 -5.49
CA ARG A 120 4.29 1.10 -5.10
C ARG A 120 4.90 1.86 -3.93
N LEU A 121 5.35 1.14 -2.90
CA LEU A 121 6.18 1.71 -1.84
C LEU A 121 7.60 1.15 -1.94
N LEU A 122 8.57 2.05 -1.99
CA LEU A 122 9.98 1.72 -2.06
C LEU A 122 10.72 2.21 -0.80
N PRO A 123 11.17 1.32 0.08
CA PRO A 123 12.06 1.70 1.18
C PRO A 123 13.45 2.07 0.63
N VAL A 124 13.99 3.23 1.00
CA VAL A 124 15.26 3.73 0.46
C VAL A 124 16.29 3.96 1.55
N GLY A 125 17.49 3.41 1.36
CA GLY A 125 18.64 3.68 2.21
C GLY A 125 19.27 5.04 1.88
N CYS A 126 18.97 6.05 2.69
CA CYS A 126 19.65 7.35 2.69
C CYS A 126 20.75 7.42 3.77
N GLN A 127 21.71 8.35 3.64
CA GLN A 127 22.83 8.52 4.58
C GLN A 127 22.37 8.74 6.03
N ARG A 128 21.26 9.46 6.24
CA ARG A 128 20.71 9.77 7.57
C ARG A 128 19.50 8.92 7.95
N SER A 129 19.34 7.74 7.35
CA SER A 129 18.26 6.81 7.71
C SER A 129 18.37 6.34 9.16
N GLN A 130 17.22 6.10 9.80
CA GLN A 130 17.20 5.65 11.20
C GLN A 130 17.56 4.17 11.36
N ILE A 131 17.39 3.36 10.30
CA ILE A 131 17.86 1.97 10.22
C ILE A 131 18.57 1.72 8.89
N GLY A 132 19.51 0.78 8.86
CA GLY A 132 20.21 0.38 7.64
C GLY A 132 19.46 -0.66 6.79
N LEU A 133 19.86 -0.80 5.52
CA LEU A 133 19.27 -1.72 4.54
C LEU A 133 19.19 -3.17 5.02
N LYS A 134 20.26 -3.68 5.66
CA LYS A 134 20.28 -5.04 6.22
C LYS A 134 19.16 -5.26 7.23
N ARG A 135 18.89 -4.28 8.09
CA ARG A 135 17.81 -4.36 9.10
C ARG A 135 16.44 -4.26 8.43
N ALA A 136 16.29 -3.38 7.44
CA ALA A 136 15.06 -3.25 6.67
C ALA A 136 14.69 -4.56 5.96
N MET A 137 15.66 -5.26 5.38
CA MET A 137 15.45 -6.57 4.74
C MET A 137 14.82 -7.58 5.70
N THR A 138 15.25 -7.63 6.96
CA THR A 138 14.68 -8.53 7.99
C THR A 138 13.24 -8.18 8.39
N ARG A 139 12.73 -7.01 8.01
CA ARG A 139 11.37 -6.56 8.32
C ARG A 139 10.38 -6.76 7.18
N MET A 140 10.82 -7.19 5.99
CA MET A 140 9.96 -7.31 4.81
C MET A 140 8.71 -8.17 5.06
N ASP A 141 8.85 -9.34 5.68
CA ASP A 141 7.70 -10.20 6.02
C ASP A 141 6.71 -9.52 6.97
N HIS A 142 7.21 -8.69 7.89
CA HIS A 142 6.35 -7.93 8.78
C HIS A 142 5.58 -6.85 8.04
N TRP A 143 6.26 -6.12 7.17
CA TRP A 143 5.68 -5.07 6.35
C TRP A 143 4.66 -5.60 5.34
N HIS A 144 4.92 -6.75 4.71
CA HIS A 144 3.93 -7.44 3.88
C HIS A 144 2.66 -7.80 4.66
N ARG A 145 2.78 -8.26 5.90
CA ARG A 145 1.60 -8.54 6.75
C ARG A 145 0.79 -7.27 7.05
N ILE A 146 1.45 -6.14 7.32
CA ILE A 146 0.78 -4.86 7.52
C ILE A 146 0.03 -4.45 6.24
N ALA A 147 0.69 -4.52 5.08
CA ALA A 147 0.11 -4.17 3.80
C ALA A 147 -1.12 -5.04 3.46
N ARG A 148 -1.04 -6.36 3.67
CA ARG A 148 -2.16 -7.30 3.49
C ARG A 148 -3.33 -6.98 4.41
N GLN A 149 -3.07 -6.61 5.67
CA GLN A 149 -4.14 -6.23 6.60
C GLN A 149 -4.79 -4.91 6.20
N ALA A 150 -4.00 -3.92 5.77
CA ALA A 150 -4.51 -2.65 5.29
C ALA A 150 -5.36 -2.83 4.02
N LEU A 151 -4.92 -3.67 3.07
CA LEU A 151 -5.65 -4.02 1.85
C LEU A 151 -7.07 -4.52 2.15
N LYS A 152 -7.19 -5.47 3.09
CA LYS A 152 -8.48 -6.00 3.54
C LYS A 152 -9.33 -4.93 4.22
N GLN A 153 -8.74 -4.06 5.03
CA GLN A 153 -9.49 -3.01 5.74
C GLN A 153 -9.99 -1.89 4.82
N CYS A 154 -9.21 -1.52 3.80
CA CYS A 154 -9.59 -0.47 2.87
C CYS A 154 -10.38 -0.98 1.65
N HIS A 155 -10.64 -2.29 1.57
CA HIS A 155 -11.46 -2.91 0.51
C HIS A 155 -10.91 -2.69 -0.91
N ARG A 156 -9.57 -2.64 -1.03
CA ARG A 156 -8.89 -2.42 -2.31
C ARG A 156 -8.68 -3.77 -3.02
N ALA A 157 -8.86 -3.77 -4.34
CA ALA A 157 -8.73 -4.98 -5.18
C ALA A 157 -7.28 -5.31 -5.53
N TRP A 158 -6.43 -4.28 -5.64
CA TRP A 158 -5.03 -4.40 -5.99
C TRP A 158 -4.15 -4.20 -4.76
N ALA A 159 -3.25 -5.15 -4.50
CA ALA A 159 -2.21 -4.99 -3.49
C ALA A 159 -1.24 -3.87 -3.92
N MET A 160 -0.77 -3.08 -2.97
CA MET A 160 0.37 -2.20 -3.19
C MET A 160 1.63 -3.05 -3.34
N GLU A 161 2.46 -2.77 -4.36
CA GLU A 161 3.78 -3.38 -4.46
C GLU A 161 4.67 -2.83 -3.34
N LEU A 162 5.23 -3.71 -2.52
CA LEU A 162 6.27 -3.35 -1.56
C LEU A 162 7.63 -3.78 -2.13
N ALA A 163 8.38 -2.81 -2.67
CA ALA A 163 9.64 -3.07 -3.32
C ALA A 163 10.75 -3.41 -2.31
N ILE A 164 11.78 -4.12 -2.79
CA ILE A 164 12.96 -4.48 -1.99
C ILE A 164 13.72 -3.20 -1.60
N PRO A 165 14.13 -3.03 -0.32
CA PRO A 165 14.91 -1.87 0.10
C PRO A 165 16.21 -1.75 -0.69
N ARG A 166 16.48 -0.57 -1.26
CA ARG A 166 17.71 -0.31 -2.02
C ARG A 166 18.37 1.04 -1.67
N PRO A 167 19.66 1.23 -1.97
CA PRO A 167 20.34 2.52 -1.80
C PRO A 167 19.69 3.64 -2.60
N LEU A 168 19.80 4.87 -2.10
CA LEU A 168 19.30 6.06 -2.81
C LEU A 168 19.91 6.25 -4.19
N ALA A 169 21.21 5.95 -4.36
CA ALA A 169 21.89 6.06 -5.65
C ALA A 169 21.20 5.22 -6.74
N GLU A 170 20.82 3.98 -6.43
CA GLU A 170 20.12 3.10 -7.39
C GLU A 170 18.73 3.63 -7.78
N LEU A 171 18.09 4.43 -6.92
CA LEU A 171 16.83 5.08 -7.25
C LEU A 171 17.05 6.26 -8.21
N ILE A 172 18.10 7.05 -7.98
CA ILE A 172 18.43 8.22 -8.80
C ILE A 172 18.93 7.81 -10.19
N ASP A 173 19.66 6.70 -10.27
CA ASP A 173 20.19 6.18 -11.54
C ASP A 173 19.20 5.27 -12.29
N GLY A 174 18.04 4.98 -11.67
CA GLY A 174 17.03 4.09 -12.22
C GLY A 174 16.12 4.75 -13.27
N ALA A 175 15.43 3.91 -14.06
CA ALA A 175 14.50 4.39 -15.09
C ALA A 175 13.36 5.28 -14.54
N GLU A 176 12.97 5.10 -13.29
CA GLU A 176 11.90 5.87 -12.63
C GLU A 176 12.34 7.30 -12.26
N ALA A 177 13.63 7.63 -12.36
CA ALA A 177 14.18 8.91 -11.96
C ALA A 177 13.66 10.08 -12.81
N GLU A 178 13.19 9.83 -14.03
CA GLU A 178 12.56 10.86 -14.86
C GLU A 178 11.28 11.43 -14.21
N TYR A 179 10.64 10.67 -13.32
CA TYR A 179 9.42 11.06 -12.62
C TYR A 179 9.67 11.66 -11.23
N GLY A 180 10.92 11.65 -10.77
CA GLY A 180 11.30 11.91 -9.38
C GLY A 180 11.02 13.33 -8.89
N VAL A 181 10.52 13.43 -7.66
CA VAL A 181 10.28 14.67 -6.89
C VAL A 181 10.72 14.42 -5.44
N VAL A 182 11.36 15.41 -4.81
CA VAL A 182 11.81 15.33 -3.41
C VAL A 182 10.89 16.14 -2.51
N ALA A 183 10.34 15.54 -1.46
CA ALA A 183 9.67 16.29 -0.40
C ALA A 183 10.71 17.05 0.43
N HIS A 184 10.61 18.37 0.45
CA HIS A 184 11.56 19.26 1.12
C HIS A 184 10.85 20.47 1.75
N PRO A 185 11.21 20.92 2.98
CA PRO A 185 10.57 22.07 3.63
C PRO A 185 10.65 23.38 2.84
N GLU A 186 11.73 23.55 2.07
CA GLU A 186 11.96 24.72 1.20
C GLU A 186 11.52 24.47 -0.25
N GLY A 187 10.74 23.42 -0.50
CA GLY A 187 10.21 23.11 -1.83
C GLY A 187 9.13 24.10 -2.30
N GLY A 188 8.89 24.09 -3.61
CA GLY A 188 7.80 24.83 -4.24
C GLY A 188 6.43 24.17 -4.01
N SER A 189 5.40 24.74 -4.63
CA SER A 189 4.05 24.17 -4.59
C SER A 189 3.96 22.93 -5.49
N ILE A 190 3.06 21.99 -5.14
CA ILE A 190 2.84 20.79 -5.95
C ILE A 190 2.23 21.14 -7.32
N GLU A 191 1.51 22.26 -7.41
CA GLU A 191 0.92 22.79 -8.64
C GLU A 191 1.97 23.31 -9.62
N GLU A 192 3.19 23.62 -9.15
CA GLU A 192 4.29 24.15 -9.95
C GLU A 192 5.19 23.04 -10.55
N LEU A 193 4.87 21.77 -10.29
CA LEU A 193 5.65 20.64 -10.79
C LEU A 193 5.59 20.54 -12.33
N PRO A 194 6.73 20.27 -13.00
CA PRO A 194 6.74 20.04 -14.44
C PRO A 194 5.82 18.88 -14.87
N PRO A 195 5.23 18.94 -16.07
CA PRO A 195 4.50 17.81 -16.63
C PRO A 195 5.35 16.53 -16.64
N GLY A 196 4.74 15.40 -16.30
CA GLY A 196 5.44 14.13 -16.19
C GLY A 196 6.21 13.92 -14.89
N ARG A 197 6.36 14.92 -14.00
CA ARG A 197 6.93 14.71 -12.66
C ARG A 197 5.87 14.31 -11.65
N GLY A 198 6.30 13.72 -10.53
CA GLY A 198 5.46 13.43 -9.36
C GLY A 198 4.94 12.01 -9.28
N ARG A 199 5.20 11.14 -10.27
CA ARG A 199 4.89 9.70 -10.16
C ARG A 199 5.85 8.97 -9.23
N LEU A 200 7.02 9.56 -8.95
CA LEU A 200 7.94 9.10 -7.93
C LEU A 200 8.14 10.22 -6.90
N LEU A 201 7.65 10.02 -5.67
CA LEU A 201 7.83 10.96 -4.57
C LEU A 201 8.80 10.38 -3.54
N LEU A 202 9.91 11.06 -3.29
CA LEU A 202 10.88 10.72 -2.26
C LEU A 202 10.62 11.49 -0.97
N ILE A 203 10.45 10.75 0.13
CA ILE A 203 10.35 11.26 1.49
C ILE A 203 11.66 10.98 2.22
N GLY A 204 12.31 12.05 2.69
CA GLY A 204 13.58 11.98 3.39
C GLY A 204 13.50 11.47 4.83
N PRO A 205 14.66 11.19 5.45
CA PRO A 205 14.71 10.83 6.86
C PRO A 205 14.48 12.06 7.74
N GLU A 206 14.25 11.84 9.04
CA GLU A 206 14.04 12.92 10.02
C GLU A 206 15.21 13.93 10.09
N GLY A 207 16.45 13.45 9.87
CA GLY A 207 17.64 14.30 9.80
C GLY A 207 17.85 15.03 8.48
N GLY A 208 16.90 14.98 7.54
CA GLY A 208 17.03 15.52 6.19
C GLY A 208 18.06 14.79 5.33
N PHE A 209 18.25 15.26 4.10
CA PHE A 209 19.25 14.73 3.20
C PHE A 209 20.63 15.34 3.45
N SER A 210 21.69 14.62 3.07
CA SER A 210 23.04 15.18 3.09
C SER A 210 23.26 16.14 1.92
N LEU A 211 24.32 16.94 2.00
CA LEU A 211 24.69 17.84 0.90
C LEU A 211 25.01 17.08 -0.41
N GLU A 212 25.54 15.87 -0.29
CA GLU A 212 25.83 15.00 -1.43
C GLU A 212 24.55 14.49 -2.09
N GLU A 213 23.58 14.05 -1.27
CA GLU A 213 22.27 13.61 -1.75
C GLU A 213 21.49 14.77 -2.40
N GLU A 214 21.51 15.96 -1.80
CA GLU A 214 20.90 17.18 -2.36
C GLU A 214 21.49 17.58 -3.72
N ARG A 215 22.81 17.41 -3.88
CA ARG A 215 23.48 17.63 -5.17
C ARG A 215 23.07 16.56 -6.18
N ALA A 216 22.95 15.30 -5.77
CA ALA A 216 22.51 14.23 -6.65
C ALA A 216 21.10 14.48 -7.20
N PHE A 217 20.16 14.93 -6.35
CA PHE A 217 18.82 15.32 -6.80
C PHE A 217 18.86 16.47 -7.83
N SER A 218 19.69 17.48 -7.56
CA SER A 218 19.85 18.63 -8.44
C SER A 218 20.42 18.21 -9.81
N SER A 219 21.43 17.35 -9.82
CA SER A 219 22.01 16.77 -11.04
C SER A 219 21.02 15.91 -11.82
N ALA A 220 20.14 15.20 -11.14
CA ALA A 220 19.06 14.41 -11.74
C ALA A 220 17.84 15.25 -12.17
N GLY A 221 17.85 16.57 -11.90
CA GLY A 221 16.75 17.47 -12.21
C GLY A 221 15.48 17.20 -11.41
N TRP A 222 15.61 16.66 -10.20
CA TRP A 222 14.45 16.38 -9.33
C TRP A 222 13.99 17.67 -8.65
N PRO A 223 12.77 18.16 -8.91
CA PRO A 223 12.25 19.32 -8.22
C PRO A 223 11.95 19.01 -6.75
N ARG A 224 12.01 20.05 -5.92
CA ARG A 224 11.64 20.00 -4.51
C ARG A 224 10.20 20.46 -4.33
N VAL A 225 9.41 19.71 -3.57
CA VAL A 225 8.01 20.05 -3.25
C VAL A 225 7.82 20.17 -1.73
N ARG A 226 7.05 21.17 -1.31
CA ARG A 226 6.65 21.33 0.09
C ARG A 226 5.27 20.74 0.32
N LEU A 227 5.13 19.89 1.35
CA LEU A 227 3.89 19.17 1.66
C LEU A 227 3.00 19.85 2.71
N GLY A 228 3.41 21.01 3.22
CA GLY A 228 2.67 21.76 4.23
C GLY A 228 3.45 22.99 4.72
N ARG A 229 2.80 23.83 5.52
CA ARG A 229 3.41 25.06 6.05
C ARG A 229 4.52 24.80 7.07
N TYR A 230 4.41 23.70 7.81
CA TYR A 230 5.33 23.35 8.88
C TYR A 230 6.22 22.18 8.48
N VAL A 231 7.34 22.03 9.18
CA VAL A 231 8.17 20.82 9.07
C VAL A 231 7.37 19.65 9.64
N LEU A 232 7.14 18.63 8.80
CA LEU A 232 6.44 17.41 9.17
C LEU A 232 7.43 16.35 9.63
N ARG A 233 7.01 15.49 10.54
CA ARG A 233 7.72 14.22 10.79
C ARG A 233 7.73 13.38 9.52
N ALA A 234 8.74 12.52 9.34
CA ALA A 234 8.90 11.74 8.12
C ALA A 234 7.67 10.87 7.80
N GLU A 235 7.09 10.20 8.80
CA GLU A 235 5.87 9.41 8.63
C GLU A 235 4.66 10.27 8.27
N THR A 236 4.55 11.47 8.85
CA THR A 236 3.48 12.42 8.50
C THR A 236 3.66 12.97 7.09
N ALA A 237 4.89 13.27 6.69
CA ALA A 237 5.22 13.73 5.34
C ALA A 237 4.90 12.64 4.30
N ALA A 238 5.18 11.36 4.60
CA ALA A 238 4.82 10.26 3.72
C ALA A 238 3.30 10.09 3.56
N VAL A 239 2.54 10.20 4.65
CA VAL A 239 1.07 10.14 4.60
C VAL A 239 0.49 11.33 3.83
N ALA A 240 0.96 12.55 4.11
CA ALA A 240 0.52 13.74 3.40
C ALA A 240 0.90 13.69 1.91
N GLY A 241 2.11 13.25 1.60
CA GLY A 241 2.60 13.06 0.24
C GLY A 241 1.75 12.05 -0.53
N ALA A 242 1.48 10.88 0.04
CA ALA A 242 0.57 9.90 -0.56
C ALA A 242 -0.80 10.50 -0.85
N ALA A 243 -1.41 11.21 0.12
CA ALA A 243 -2.73 11.81 -0.05
C ALA A 243 -2.78 12.91 -1.13
N LEU A 244 -1.70 13.68 -1.30
CA LEU A 244 -1.63 14.76 -2.28
C LEU A 244 -1.26 14.29 -3.70
N PHE A 245 -0.45 13.23 -3.80
CA PHE A 245 0.08 12.76 -5.08
C PHE A 245 -0.70 11.58 -5.67
N ALA A 246 -1.17 10.64 -4.85
CA ALA A 246 -1.84 9.44 -5.37
C ALA A 246 -3.08 9.75 -6.22
N PRO A 247 -3.97 10.71 -5.86
CA PRO A 247 -5.15 11.04 -6.68
C PRO A 247 -4.85 11.72 -8.01
N ARG A 248 -3.58 12.06 -8.30
CA ARG A 248 -3.18 12.73 -9.55
C ARG A 248 -2.96 11.74 -10.70
N PHE A 249 -3.06 10.45 -10.42
CA PHE A 249 -2.85 9.34 -11.34
C PHE A 249 -3.97 8.30 -11.16
#